data_AF-A0A2N8TX27-F1
#
_entry.id   AF-A0A2N8TX27-F1
#
_cell.length_a   1.000
_cell.length_b   1.000
_cell.length_c   1.000
_cell.angle_alpha   90.00
_cell.angle_beta   90.00
_cell.angle_gamma   90.00
#
_symmetry.space_group_name_H-M   'P 1'
#
loop_
_entity.id
_entity.type
_entity.pdbx_description
1 polymer ?
#
loop_
_entity_poly.entity_id
_entity_poly.type
_entity_poly.pdbx_seq_one_letter_code
_entity_poly.pdbx_strand_id
1 'polypeptide(L)'
;MAVIHHTTLKPTKPELLAAWLPSRPWYRGAAEPELTKTGGFRLDDPQGEVWIEFMVVTDASGAQPVAYLVPLAYRGAPLEGAEHALVGTMEHGVLGQRWAYDGCHDPVVVARLAALIEGRAQAQDQNVSDTPAQRVVVSRTGEGSLSTDFTVTDDREGTALTTPQGPVLRLHRALQPAAGGLFTAPRGTIGHVAGSWEAPDGTRAHGAFAVLHGRNRA
;
A
#
# COMPACT_ATOMS: atom_id res chain seq x y z
N MET A 1 13.19 -4.01 -12.92
CA MET A 1 12.68 -5.00 -11.95
C MET A 1 13.46 -4.85 -10.66
N ALA A 2 12.77 -4.83 -9.52
CA ALA A 2 13.41 -4.70 -8.22
C ALA A 2 13.92 -6.07 -7.71
N VAL A 3 15.23 -6.21 -7.47
CA VAL A 3 15.80 -7.44 -6.90
C VAL A 3 15.57 -7.48 -5.38
N ILE A 4 15.17 -8.63 -4.82
CA ILE A 4 15.11 -8.83 -3.36
C ILE A 4 16.50 -9.21 -2.86
N HIS A 5 17.07 -8.38 -1.99
CA HIS A 5 18.26 -8.72 -1.23
C HIS A 5 17.88 -9.34 0.12
N HIS A 6 18.32 -10.56 0.38
CA HIS A 6 18.25 -11.17 1.70
C HIS A 6 19.36 -10.58 2.58
N THR A 7 19.07 -9.47 3.25
CA THR A 7 20.02 -8.74 4.09
C THR A 7 19.33 -8.18 5.35
N THR A 8 20.12 -7.59 6.24
CA THR A 8 19.62 -6.92 7.45
C THR A 8 19.12 -5.52 7.12
N LEU A 9 18.02 -5.14 7.78
CA LEU A 9 17.48 -3.78 7.79
C LEU A 9 17.53 -3.25 9.22
N LYS A 10 18.02 -2.03 9.42
CA LYS A 10 18.05 -1.38 10.74
C LYS A 10 17.61 0.08 10.65
N PRO A 11 16.51 0.48 11.31
CA PRO A 11 15.46 -0.39 11.86
C PRO A 11 14.85 -1.34 10.82
N THR A 12 14.21 -2.40 11.30
CA THR A 12 13.37 -3.26 10.47
C THR A 12 12.12 -2.52 10.00
N LYS A 13 11.46 -3.04 8.96
CA LYS A 13 10.24 -2.42 8.42
C LYS A 13 9.10 -2.36 9.45
N PRO A 14 8.81 -3.42 10.24
CA PRO A 14 7.82 -3.32 11.32
C PRO A 14 8.20 -2.30 12.39
N GLU A 15 9.47 -2.16 12.77
CA GLU A 15 9.90 -1.15 13.77
C GLU A 15 9.65 0.28 13.27
N LEU A 16 9.93 0.56 11.99
CA LEU A 16 9.59 1.87 11.39
C LEU A 16 8.09 2.15 11.42
N LEU A 17 7.29 1.14 11.05
CA LEU A 17 5.84 1.29 11.05
C LEU A 17 5.28 1.42 12.47
N ALA A 18 5.87 0.75 13.46
CA ALA A 18 5.45 0.87 14.86
C ALA A 18 5.61 2.31 15.38
N ALA A 19 6.67 3.00 14.97
CA ALA A 19 6.85 4.42 15.31
C ALA A 19 5.91 5.36 14.53
N TRP A 20 5.58 5.03 13.27
CA TRP A 20 4.84 5.91 12.38
C TRP A 20 3.31 5.78 12.48
N LEU A 21 2.79 4.55 12.59
CA LEU A 21 1.35 4.26 12.56
C LEU A 21 0.52 5.05 13.58
N PRO A 22 0.93 5.21 14.85
CA PRO A 22 0.15 5.96 15.86
C PRO A 22 -0.13 7.42 15.49
N SER A 23 0.66 8.00 14.57
CA SER A 23 0.47 9.37 14.10
C SER A 23 -0.58 9.52 13.00
N ARG A 24 -1.17 8.42 12.51
CA ARG A 24 -2.09 8.42 11.36
C ARG A 24 -3.56 8.44 11.80
N PRO A 25 -4.44 9.20 11.11
CA PRO A 25 -5.83 9.36 11.54
C PRO A 25 -6.71 8.11 11.33
N TRP A 26 -6.29 7.18 10.46
CA TRP A 26 -6.95 5.89 10.22
C TRP A 26 -6.45 4.76 11.12
N TYR A 27 -5.41 4.99 11.92
CA TYR A 27 -4.87 3.99 12.84
C TYR A 27 -5.83 3.76 14.02
N ARG A 28 -6.02 2.49 14.41
CA ARG A 28 -7.02 2.04 15.40
C ARG A 28 -6.42 1.20 16.54
N GLY A 29 -5.10 0.98 16.54
CA GLY A 29 -4.41 0.16 17.54
C GLY A 29 -3.99 0.97 18.78
N ALA A 30 -3.17 0.34 19.63
CA ALA A 30 -2.65 0.96 20.84
C ALA A 30 -1.51 1.97 20.54
N ALA A 31 -1.06 2.70 21.55
CA ALA A 31 0.06 3.63 21.38
C ALA A 31 1.38 2.93 21.01
N GLU A 32 1.53 1.66 21.40
CA GLU A 32 2.68 0.81 21.10
C GLU A 32 2.21 -0.36 20.23
N PRO A 33 2.39 -0.30 18.89
CA PRO A 33 1.92 -1.34 17.98
C PRO A 33 2.76 -2.62 18.07
N GLU A 34 2.09 -3.78 18.00
CA GLU A 34 2.75 -5.10 17.93
C GLU A 34 2.59 -5.66 16.51
N LEU A 35 3.54 -5.31 15.64
CA LEU A 35 3.39 -5.52 14.20
C LEU A 35 4.05 -6.81 13.70
N THR A 36 3.28 -7.60 12.96
CA THR A 36 3.78 -8.72 12.16
C THR A 36 3.45 -8.50 10.69
N LYS A 37 4.41 -8.68 9.77
CA LYS A 37 4.13 -8.68 8.33
C LYS A 37 3.32 -9.92 7.96
N THR A 38 2.12 -9.72 7.43
CA THR A 38 1.15 -10.80 7.16
C THR A 38 0.73 -10.89 5.69
N GLY A 39 1.18 -9.96 4.85
CA GLY A 39 0.85 -9.99 3.43
C GLY A 39 1.40 -8.80 2.67
N GLY A 40 0.90 -8.66 1.45
CA GLY A 40 1.27 -7.56 0.57
C GLY A 40 1.72 -8.03 -0.80
N PHE A 41 2.16 -7.06 -1.58
CA PHE A 41 2.70 -7.25 -2.92
C PHE A 41 3.69 -6.11 -3.22
N ARG A 42 4.34 -6.19 -4.38
CA ARG A 42 5.25 -5.16 -4.86
C ARG A 42 4.84 -4.66 -6.23
N LEU A 43 5.35 -3.50 -6.60
CA LEU A 43 5.33 -3.00 -7.97
C LEU A 43 6.76 -2.69 -8.41
N ASP A 44 7.03 -2.89 -9.69
CA ASP A 44 8.31 -2.48 -10.27
C ASP A 44 8.27 -1.01 -10.68
N ASP A 45 9.30 -0.26 -10.30
CA ASP A 45 9.65 1.01 -10.92
C ASP A 45 10.34 0.76 -12.27
N PRO A 46 9.82 1.31 -13.39
CA PRO A 46 10.46 1.23 -14.70
C PRO A 46 11.89 1.78 -14.75
N GLN A 47 12.22 2.77 -13.90
CA GLN A 47 13.57 3.33 -13.83
C GLN A 47 14.48 2.60 -12.84
N GLY A 48 13.91 1.77 -11.96
CA GLY A 48 14.67 0.99 -10.96
C GLY A 48 15.23 1.80 -9.80
N GLU A 49 14.78 3.04 -9.61
CA GLU A 49 15.29 3.97 -8.59
C GLU A 49 14.49 3.87 -7.27
N VAL A 50 13.22 3.49 -7.36
CA VAL A 50 12.32 3.36 -6.22
C VAL A 50 11.93 1.90 -6.02
N TRP A 51 12.19 1.37 -4.83
CA TRP A 51 11.64 0.08 -4.44
C TRP A 51 10.23 0.28 -3.87
N ILE A 52 9.24 -0.40 -4.44
CA ILE A 52 7.82 -0.16 -4.13
C ILE A 52 7.22 -1.42 -3.51
N GLU A 53 6.71 -1.29 -2.29
CA GLU A 53 6.04 -2.37 -1.56
C GLU A 53 4.70 -1.89 -1.01
N PHE A 54 3.65 -2.68 -1.20
CA PHE A 54 2.37 -2.54 -0.54
C PHE A 54 2.33 -3.60 0.56
N MET A 55 2.81 -3.25 1.74
CA MET A 55 2.94 -4.17 2.86
C MET A 55 1.60 -4.28 3.61
N VAL A 56 1.20 -5.50 3.96
CA VAL A 56 0.18 -5.72 4.98
C VAL A 56 0.86 -6.12 6.28
N VAL A 57 0.59 -5.36 7.34
CA VAL A 57 1.01 -5.66 8.72
C VAL A 57 -0.21 -5.86 9.59
N THR A 58 -0.20 -6.89 10.43
CA THR A 58 -1.21 -7.08 11.47
C THR A 58 -0.67 -6.55 12.79
N ASP A 59 -1.43 -5.67 13.41
CA ASP A 59 -1.20 -5.15 14.75
C ASP A 59 -2.03 -5.94 15.76
N ALA A 60 -1.37 -6.58 16.72
CA ALA A 60 -1.99 -7.37 17.78
C ALA A 60 -2.06 -6.63 19.14
N SER A 61 -1.66 -5.36 19.21
CA SER A 61 -1.60 -4.58 20.46
C SER A 61 -2.98 -4.27 21.07
N GLY A 62 -4.05 -4.32 20.26
CA GLY A 62 -5.42 -4.01 20.66
C GLY A 62 -6.24 -5.22 21.10
N ALA A 63 -7.49 -4.97 21.53
CA ALA A 63 -8.42 -6.03 21.93
C ALA A 63 -8.76 -7.01 20.79
N GLN A 64 -8.65 -6.57 19.54
CA GLN A 64 -8.79 -7.38 18.34
C GLN A 64 -7.67 -7.01 17.36
N PRO A 65 -7.05 -8.00 16.69
CA PRO A 65 -6.01 -7.72 15.70
C PRO A 65 -6.54 -6.90 14.52
N VAL A 66 -5.78 -5.89 14.09
CA VAL A 66 -6.13 -5.05 12.93
C VAL A 66 -5.05 -5.16 11.87
N ALA A 67 -5.45 -5.51 10.65
CA ALA A 67 -4.55 -5.53 9.50
C ALA A 67 -4.50 -4.15 8.84
N TYR A 68 -3.30 -3.66 8.55
CA TYR A 68 -3.05 -2.38 7.89
C TYR A 68 -2.30 -2.57 6.58
N LEU A 69 -2.77 -1.91 5.52
CA LEU A 69 -2.07 -1.77 4.25
C LEU A 69 -1.24 -0.48 4.23
N VAL A 70 0.06 -0.63 3.99
CA VAL A 70 1.00 0.48 3.92
C VAL A 70 1.80 0.39 2.62
N PRO A 71 1.48 1.23 1.60
CA PRO A 71 2.37 1.48 0.49
C PRO A 71 3.63 2.19 0.98
N LEU A 72 4.78 1.71 0.56
CA LEU A 72 6.08 2.20 0.95
C LEU A 72 6.95 2.40 -0.29
N ALA A 73 7.53 3.60 -0.39
CA ALA A 73 8.61 3.90 -1.31
C ALA A 73 9.92 3.89 -0.54
N TYR A 74 10.92 3.17 -1.05
CA TYR A 74 12.27 3.17 -0.50
C TYR A 74 13.21 3.80 -1.52
N ARG A 75 13.77 4.96 -1.16
CA ARG A 75 14.64 5.76 -2.02
C ARG A 75 16.08 5.74 -1.52
N GLY A 76 17.03 5.88 -2.44
CA GLY A 76 18.46 6.03 -2.14
C GLY A 76 18.89 7.44 -1.73
N ALA A 77 17.97 8.41 -1.76
CA ALA A 77 18.17 9.79 -1.33
C ALA A 77 16.84 10.36 -0.82
N PRO A 78 16.86 11.45 -0.02
CA PRO A 78 15.64 12.17 0.37
C PRO A 78 14.84 12.64 -0.85
N LEU A 79 13.50 12.59 -0.74
CA LEU A 79 12.56 13.17 -1.68
C LEU A 79 12.17 14.57 -1.22
N GLU A 80 12.58 15.59 -1.98
CA GLU A 80 12.27 17.00 -1.70
C GLU A 80 10.75 17.26 -1.76
N GLY A 81 10.23 17.98 -0.75
CA GLY A 81 8.81 18.34 -0.67
C GLY A 81 7.89 17.22 -0.17
N ALA A 82 8.45 16.08 0.22
CA ALA A 82 7.72 14.94 0.79
C ALA A 82 8.11 14.65 2.25
N GLU A 83 8.69 15.62 2.96
CA GLU A 83 9.17 15.47 4.34
C GLU A 83 8.05 15.08 5.30
N HIS A 84 6.83 15.58 5.07
CA HIS A 84 5.63 15.22 5.85
C HIS A 84 5.21 13.77 5.68
N ALA A 85 5.66 13.10 4.62
CA ALA A 85 5.36 11.71 4.30
C ALA A 85 6.50 10.75 4.67
N LEU A 86 7.60 11.24 5.24
CA LEU A 86 8.71 10.40 5.69
C LEU A 86 8.23 9.49 6.83
N VAL A 87 8.30 8.18 6.61
CA VAL A 87 8.06 7.15 7.63
C VAL A 87 9.29 7.01 8.51
N GLY A 88 10.48 7.07 7.90
CA GLY A 88 11.76 7.10 8.59
C GLY A 88 12.92 6.68 7.68
N THR A 89 14.10 6.55 8.24
CA THR A 89 15.30 6.09 7.53
C THR A 89 15.75 4.72 8.04
N MET A 90 16.34 3.91 7.17
CA MET A 90 16.95 2.62 7.54
C MET A 90 18.27 2.37 6.83
N GLU A 91 19.14 1.60 7.46
CA GLU A 91 20.33 1.02 6.87
C GLU A 91 20.01 -0.33 6.23
N HIS A 92 20.26 -0.44 4.92
CA HIS A 92 20.12 -1.68 4.16
C HIS A 92 21.51 -2.28 3.92
N GLY A 93 21.76 -3.51 4.41
CA GLY A 93 23.11 -4.10 4.43
C GLY A 93 23.82 -4.24 3.06
N VAL A 94 23.07 -4.16 1.95
CA VAL A 94 23.63 -4.14 0.57
C VAL A 94 23.56 -2.76 -0.09
N LEU A 95 22.55 -1.96 0.26
CA LEU A 95 22.17 -0.77 -0.51
C LEU A 95 22.49 0.52 0.26
N GLY A 96 23.04 0.42 1.48
CA GLY A 96 23.31 1.56 2.36
C GLY A 96 22.03 2.19 2.91
N GLN A 97 22.12 3.47 3.26
CA GLN A 97 21.01 4.22 3.80
C GLN A 97 19.84 4.32 2.81
N ARG A 98 18.62 4.21 3.34
CA ARG A 98 17.36 4.28 2.60
C ARG A 98 16.37 5.15 3.34
N TRP A 99 15.62 5.94 2.57
CA TRP A 99 14.50 6.75 3.07
C TRP A 99 13.20 6.05 2.73
N ALA A 100 12.42 5.71 3.74
CA ALA A 100 11.09 5.13 3.59
C ALA A 100 10.04 6.23 3.66
N TYR A 101 9.21 6.32 2.63
CA TYR A 101 8.10 7.25 2.54
C TYR A 101 6.77 6.50 2.48
N ASP A 102 5.72 7.13 2.98
CA ASP A 102 4.36 6.71 2.69
C ASP A 102 4.11 6.85 1.20
N GLY A 103 3.94 5.71 0.52
CA GLY A 103 3.87 5.63 -0.92
C GLY A 103 2.68 6.37 -1.52
N CYS A 104 1.67 6.73 -0.74
CA CYS A 104 0.59 7.61 -1.23
C CYS A 104 1.09 9.01 -1.62
N HIS A 105 2.21 9.47 -1.07
CA HIS A 105 2.81 10.77 -1.38
C HIS A 105 4.04 10.66 -2.31
N ASP A 106 4.38 9.45 -2.75
CA ASP A 106 5.48 9.23 -3.68
C ASP A 106 4.95 9.20 -5.14
N PRO A 107 5.42 10.09 -6.03
CA PRO A 107 4.88 10.18 -7.39
C PRO A 107 5.10 8.89 -8.21
N VAL A 108 6.18 8.15 -7.94
CA VAL A 108 6.45 6.88 -8.63
C VAL A 108 5.46 5.83 -8.14
N VAL A 109 5.25 5.69 -6.83
CA VAL A 109 4.28 4.71 -6.28
C VAL A 109 2.87 5.00 -6.78
N VAL A 110 2.44 6.25 -6.78
CA VAL A 110 1.12 6.68 -7.26
C VAL A 110 0.95 6.37 -8.75
N ALA A 111 1.96 6.67 -9.58
CA ALA A 111 1.93 6.35 -11.00
C ALA A 111 1.88 4.83 -11.26
N ARG A 112 2.59 4.04 -10.44
CA ARG A 112 2.57 2.57 -10.56
C ARG A 112 1.27 1.95 -10.06
N LEU A 113 0.65 2.50 -9.01
CA LEU A 113 -0.69 2.08 -8.57
C LEU A 113 -1.75 2.38 -9.63
N ALA A 114 -1.70 3.57 -10.25
CA ALA A 114 -2.56 3.91 -11.38
C ALA A 114 -2.36 2.95 -12.55
N ALA A 115 -1.10 2.69 -12.93
CA ALA A 115 -0.78 1.73 -13.98
C ALA A 115 -1.25 0.31 -13.66
N LEU A 116 -1.20 -0.13 -12.40
CA LEU A 116 -1.74 -1.42 -11.96
C LEU A 116 -3.25 -1.48 -12.22
N ILE A 117 -4.00 -0.47 -11.77
CA ILE A 117 -5.46 -0.39 -11.94
C ILE A 117 -5.86 -0.35 -13.42
N GLU A 118 -5.03 0.27 -14.26
CA GLU A 118 -5.21 0.31 -15.71
C GLU A 118 -4.77 -0.98 -16.44
N GLY A 119 -4.21 -1.96 -15.74
CA GLY A 119 -3.69 -3.20 -16.34
C GLY A 119 -2.35 -3.03 -17.10
N ARG A 120 -1.68 -1.88 -16.93
CA ARG A 120 -0.37 -1.55 -17.53
C ARG A 120 0.82 -1.89 -16.63
N ALA A 121 0.57 -2.31 -15.39
CA ALA A 121 1.57 -2.83 -14.47
C ALA A 121 1.08 -4.15 -13.86
N GLN A 122 2.01 -5.02 -13.50
CA GLN A 122 1.73 -6.29 -12.85
C GLN A 122 2.20 -6.23 -11.39
N ALA A 123 1.36 -6.71 -10.49
CA ALA A 123 1.74 -6.92 -9.10
C ALA A 123 2.75 -8.07 -9.02
N GLN A 124 3.85 -7.85 -8.30
CA GLN A 124 4.89 -8.84 -8.06
C GLN A 124 4.79 -9.41 -6.64
N ASP A 125 5.23 -10.66 -6.48
CA ASP A 125 5.33 -11.34 -5.21
C ASP A 125 6.21 -10.53 -4.25
N GLN A 126 5.80 -10.52 -2.98
CA GLN A 126 6.44 -9.73 -1.94
C GLN A 126 7.77 -10.34 -1.44
N ASN A 127 8.00 -11.64 -1.69
CA ASN A 127 9.11 -12.41 -1.14
C ASN A 127 9.97 -13.07 -2.23
N VAL A 128 9.45 -13.22 -3.44
CA VAL A 128 10.17 -13.84 -4.57
C VAL A 128 10.34 -12.83 -5.71
N SER A 129 11.57 -12.66 -6.17
CA SER A 129 11.86 -11.79 -7.32
C SER A 129 11.23 -12.36 -8.59
N ASP A 130 10.83 -11.47 -9.50
CA ASP A 130 10.39 -11.78 -10.87
C ASP A 130 9.24 -12.79 -10.95
N THR A 131 8.44 -12.84 -9.89
CA THR A 131 7.31 -13.74 -9.74
C THR A 131 6.03 -12.91 -9.60
N PRO A 132 5.03 -13.06 -10.48
CA PRO A 132 3.75 -12.36 -10.33
C PRO A 132 3.04 -12.70 -9.02
N ALA A 133 2.43 -11.69 -8.38
CA ALA A 133 1.58 -11.90 -7.21
C ALA A 133 0.25 -12.54 -7.62
N GLN A 134 0.16 -13.86 -7.47
CA GLN A 134 -1.01 -14.65 -7.88
C GLN A 134 -2.31 -14.29 -7.14
N ARG A 135 -2.20 -13.60 -6.00
CA ARG A 135 -3.31 -13.30 -5.09
C ARG A 135 -3.73 -11.84 -5.11
N VAL A 136 -3.17 -11.03 -6.01
CA VAL A 136 -3.61 -9.66 -6.24
C VAL A 136 -4.55 -9.66 -7.43
N VAL A 137 -5.80 -9.28 -7.17
CA VAL A 137 -6.85 -9.19 -8.20
C VAL A 137 -7.08 -7.72 -8.51
N VAL A 138 -7.07 -7.40 -9.79
CA VAL A 138 -7.37 -6.06 -10.30
C VAL A 138 -8.56 -6.15 -11.23
N SER A 139 -9.51 -5.25 -11.06
CA SER A 139 -10.63 -5.10 -11.98
C SER A 139 -10.87 -3.62 -12.21
N ARG A 140 -11.22 -3.25 -13.44
CA ARG A 140 -11.60 -1.90 -13.81
C ARG A 140 -12.63 -1.93 -14.92
N THR A 141 -13.64 -1.08 -14.82
CA THR A 141 -14.60 -0.79 -15.88
C THR A 141 -14.27 0.55 -16.53
N GLY A 142 -14.37 0.60 -17.86
CA GLY A 142 -14.02 1.77 -18.65
C GLY A 142 -12.55 1.83 -19.06
N GLU A 143 -12.28 2.65 -20.08
CA GLU A 143 -10.97 2.84 -20.69
C GLU A 143 -10.39 4.22 -20.33
N GLY A 144 -9.12 4.44 -20.67
CA GLY A 144 -8.43 5.73 -20.50
C GLY A 144 -7.46 5.76 -19.32
N SER A 145 -6.54 6.72 -19.34
CA SER A 145 -5.51 6.87 -18.31
C SER A 145 -6.06 7.64 -17.10
N LEU A 146 -5.71 7.18 -15.90
CA LEU A 146 -5.86 7.93 -14.67
C LEU A 146 -4.81 9.03 -14.63
N SER A 147 -5.24 10.24 -14.23
CA SER A 147 -4.27 11.27 -13.85
C SER A 147 -3.39 10.77 -12.71
N THR A 148 -2.16 11.25 -12.64
CA THR A 148 -1.24 11.00 -11.52
C THR A 148 -1.04 12.23 -10.64
N ASP A 149 -1.66 13.35 -11.02
CA ASP A 149 -1.67 14.61 -10.27
C ASP A 149 -2.77 14.56 -9.19
N PHE A 150 -2.52 13.74 -8.18
CA PHE A 150 -3.46 13.52 -7.09
C PHE A 150 -3.18 14.44 -5.91
N THR A 151 -4.25 15.04 -5.38
CA THR A 151 -4.27 15.53 -4.00
C THR A 151 -4.55 14.36 -3.06
N VAL A 152 -3.64 14.18 -2.10
CA VAL A 152 -3.64 13.06 -1.15
C VAL A 152 -4.15 13.56 0.20
N THR A 153 -5.19 12.92 0.73
CA THR A 153 -5.78 13.27 2.03
C THR A 153 -6.03 12.02 2.86
N ASP A 154 -5.54 12.01 4.09
CA ASP A 154 -5.87 10.98 5.07
C ASP A 154 -7.12 11.34 5.87
N ASP A 155 -7.98 10.35 6.10
CA ASP A 155 -9.14 10.42 6.98
C ASP A 155 -9.24 9.13 7.83
N ARG A 156 -10.34 8.94 8.57
CA ARG A 156 -10.53 7.75 9.44
C ARG A 156 -10.77 6.44 8.67
N GLU A 157 -11.12 6.53 7.40
CA GLU A 157 -11.42 5.39 6.52
C GLU A 157 -10.20 4.96 5.68
N GLY A 158 -9.20 5.82 5.55
CA GLY A 158 -7.93 5.52 4.90
C GLY A 158 -7.36 6.75 4.21
N THR A 159 -6.89 6.57 2.97
CA THR A 159 -6.29 7.65 2.17
C THR A 159 -7.07 7.86 0.88
N ALA A 160 -7.47 9.10 0.59
CA ALA A 160 -8.09 9.50 -0.67
C ALA A 160 -7.04 10.13 -1.59
N LEU A 161 -6.96 9.63 -2.82
CA LEU A 161 -6.24 10.26 -3.91
C LEU A 161 -7.28 10.84 -4.87
N THR A 162 -7.34 12.16 -4.93
CA THR A 162 -8.37 12.91 -5.65
C THR A 162 -7.77 13.76 -6.76
N THR A 163 -8.51 13.94 -7.85
CA THR A 163 -8.19 14.89 -8.90
C THR A 163 -9.40 15.82 -9.09
N PRO A 164 -9.23 17.09 -9.50
CA PRO A 164 -10.34 18.05 -9.47
C PRO A 164 -11.54 17.67 -10.36
N GLN A 165 -11.33 16.93 -11.45
CA GLN A 165 -12.40 16.50 -12.36
C GLN A 165 -12.46 14.99 -12.61
N GLY A 166 -11.58 14.21 -11.97
CA GLY A 166 -11.43 12.79 -12.24
C GLY A 166 -12.05 11.88 -11.17
N PRO A 167 -11.81 10.56 -11.29
CA PRO A 167 -12.25 9.60 -10.29
C PRO A 167 -11.50 9.77 -8.96
N VAL A 168 -12.07 9.20 -7.90
CA VAL A 168 -11.45 9.16 -6.57
C VAL A 168 -10.90 7.77 -6.33
N LEU A 169 -9.60 7.67 -6.07
CA LEU A 169 -8.96 6.43 -5.65
C LEU A 169 -8.87 6.41 -4.12
N ARG A 170 -9.63 5.51 -3.50
CA ARG A 170 -9.61 5.25 -2.06
C ARG A 170 -8.67 4.09 -1.76
N LEU A 171 -7.64 4.33 -0.96
CA LEU A 171 -6.82 3.27 -0.38
C LEU A 171 -7.36 2.91 1.01
N HIS A 172 -7.68 1.63 1.21
CA HIS A 172 -8.11 1.11 2.51
C HIS A 172 -6.89 0.82 3.36
N ARG A 173 -6.65 1.68 4.35
CA ARG A 173 -5.49 1.55 5.24
C ARG A 173 -5.73 0.55 6.34
N ALA A 174 -6.86 0.61 7.04
CA ALA A 174 -7.31 -0.43 7.95
C ALA A 174 -8.17 -1.44 7.16
N LEU A 175 -7.66 -2.65 6.97
CA LEU A 175 -8.26 -3.66 6.11
C LEU A 175 -9.42 -4.37 6.82
N GLN A 176 -10.49 -4.59 6.05
CA GLN A 176 -11.63 -5.38 6.49
C GLN A 176 -11.68 -6.68 5.68
N PRO A 177 -11.72 -7.85 6.33
CA PRO A 177 -11.97 -9.11 5.65
C PRO A 177 -13.32 -9.09 4.93
N ALA A 178 -13.34 -9.50 3.67
CA ALA A 178 -14.57 -9.66 2.90
C ALA A 178 -15.39 -10.83 3.46
N ALA A 179 -16.68 -10.60 3.70
CA ALA A 179 -17.61 -11.64 4.10
C ALA A 179 -17.68 -12.74 3.03
N GLY A 180 -17.45 -14.00 3.41
CA GLY A 180 -17.49 -15.13 2.48
C GLY A 180 -16.26 -15.29 1.58
N GLY A 181 -15.17 -14.55 1.82
CA GLY A 181 -13.87 -14.76 1.15
C GLY A 181 -13.73 -14.14 -0.25
N LEU A 182 -14.78 -13.52 -0.80
CA LEU A 182 -14.74 -12.77 -2.06
C LEU A 182 -15.09 -11.31 -1.82
N PHE A 183 -14.19 -10.40 -2.21
CA PHE A 183 -14.50 -8.98 -2.18
C PHE A 183 -15.58 -8.65 -3.22
N THR A 184 -16.69 -8.07 -2.77
CA THR A 184 -17.71 -7.50 -3.64
C THR A 184 -17.57 -5.99 -3.63
N ALA A 185 -17.30 -5.41 -4.80
CA ALA A 185 -17.11 -3.98 -4.94
C ALA A 185 -18.39 -3.21 -4.56
N PRO A 186 -18.30 -2.14 -3.74
CA PRO A 186 -19.43 -1.26 -3.44
C PRO A 186 -20.04 -0.65 -4.71
N ARG A 187 -21.32 -0.23 -4.65
CA ARG A 187 -21.97 0.49 -5.76
C ARG A 187 -21.18 1.75 -6.12
N GLY A 188 -21.08 2.05 -7.42
CA GLY A 188 -20.32 3.21 -7.93
C GLY A 188 -18.81 2.97 -8.06
N THR A 189 -18.33 1.78 -7.69
CA THR A 189 -16.97 1.34 -7.98
C THR A 189 -16.79 1.12 -9.48
N ILE A 190 -15.78 1.76 -10.05
CA ILE A 190 -15.34 1.56 -11.45
C ILE A 190 -13.99 0.84 -11.52
N GLY A 191 -13.37 0.53 -10.40
CA GLY A 191 -12.21 -0.37 -10.34
C GLY A 191 -11.78 -0.68 -8.92
N HIS A 192 -11.01 -1.74 -8.73
CA HIS A 192 -10.46 -2.09 -7.44
C HIS A 192 -9.18 -2.91 -7.57
N VAL A 193 -8.39 -2.87 -6.50
CA VAL A 193 -7.28 -3.79 -6.23
C VAL A 193 -7.65 -4.53 -4.95
N ALA A 194 -7.72 -5.86 -5.01
CA ALA A 194 -7.96 -6.71 -3.87
C ALA A 194 -6.78 -7.66 -3.66
N GLY A 195 -6.58 -8.08 -2.42
CA GLY A 195 -5.51 -9.00 -2.07
C GLY A 195 -5.85 -9.83 -0.84
N SER A 196 -4.85 -10.57 -0.37
CA SER A 196 -4.98 -11.48 0.76
C SER A 196 -3.87 -11.29 1.78
N TRP A 197 -4.15 -11.56 3.04
CA TRP A 197 -3.18 -11.56 4.13
C TRP A 197 -3.48 -12.70 5.11
N GLU A 198 -2.48 -13.09 5.87
CA GLU A 198 -2.59 -14.07 6.93
C GLU A 198 -3.23 -13.44 8.17
N ALA A 199 -4.30 -14.06 8.67
CA ALA A 199 -4.92 -13.70 9.92
C ALA A 199 -4.20 -14.40 11.09
N PRO A 200 -4.31 -13.89 12.33
CA PRO A 200 -3.61 -14.45 13.49
C PRO A 200 -3.97 -15.91 13.83
N ASP A 201 -5.13 -16.39 13.39
CA ASP A 201 -5.55 -17.79 13.54
C ASP A 201 -4.97 -18.71 12.44
N GLY A 202 -4.09 -18.20 11.60
CA GLY A 202 -3.49 -18.91 10.46
C GLY A 202 -4.42 -19.02 9.25
N THR A 203 -5.66 -18.51 9.34
CA THR A 203 -6.56 -18.44 8.19
C THR A 203 -6.12 -17.32 7.25
N ARG A 204 -6.63 -17.35 6.02
CA ARG A 204 -6.32 -16.32 5.03
C ARG A 204 -7.52 -15.40 4.83
N ALA A 205 -7.36 -14.15 5.21
CA ALA A 205 -8.30 -13.10 4.92
C ALA A 205 -8.08 -12.54 3.50
N HIS A 206 -9.16 -12.03 2.90
CA HIS A 206 -9.16 -11.37 1.61
C HIS A 206 -9.95 -10.08 1.71
N GLY A 207 -9.61 -9.05 0.95
CA GLY A 207 -10.32 -7.77 1.00
C GLY A 207 -9.79 -6.76 -0.03
N ALA A 208 -10.48 -5.63 -0.14
CA ALA A 208 -10.01 -4.54 -0.99
C ALA A 208 -8.84 -3.80 -0.34
N PHE A 209 -7.80 -3.60 -1.15
CA PHE A 209 -6.68 -2.72 -0.86
C PHE A 209 -6.97 -1.32 -1.38
N ALA A 210 -7.51 -1.21 -2.59
CA ALA A 210 -7.87 0.07 -3.19
C ALA A 210 -9.19 -0.03 -3.97
N VAL A 211 -9.98 1.03 -3.96
CA VAL A 211 -11.22 1.16 -4.72
C VAL A 211 -11.22 2.48 -5.48
N LEU A 212 -11.48 2.40 -6.78
CA LEU A 212 -11.64 3.53 -7.67
C LEU A 212 -13.13 3.81 -7.84
N HIS A 213 -13.57 4.98 -7.38
CA HIS A 213 -14.94 5.44 -7.52
C HIS A 213 -15.08 6.31 -8.76
N GLY A 214 -16.12 6.03 -9.55
CA GLY A 214 -16.51 6.93 -10.64
C GLY A 214 -16.93 8.28 -10.07
N ARG A 215 -16.89 9.31 -10.92
CA ARG A 215 -17.44 10.61 -10.55
C ARG A 215 -18.92 10.41 -10.17
N ASN A 216 -19.34 10.92 -9.01
CA ASN A 216 -20.77 11.02 -8.73
C ASN A 216 -21.38 11.88 -9.84
N ARG A 217 -22.22 11.29 -10.68
CA ARG A 217 -23.11 12.08 -11.54
C ARG A 217 -24.07 12.75 -10.56
N ALA A 218 -23.90 14.05 -10.39
CA ALA A 218 -24.91 14.91 -9.77
C ALA A 218 -26.21 14.84 -10.59
#